data_AF-A0A937JQG5-F1
#
_entry.id   AF-A0A937JQG5-F1
#
_cell.length_a   1.000
_cell.length_b   1.000
_cell.length_c   1.000
_cell.angle_alpha   90.00
_cell.angle_beta   90.00
_cell.angle_gamma   90.00
#
_symmetry.space_group_name_H-M   'P 1'
#
loop_
_entity.id
_entity.type
_entity.pdbx_description
1 polymer ?
#
loop_
_entity_poly.entity_id
_entity_poly.type
_entity_poly.pdbx_seq_one_letter_code
_entity_poly.pdbx_strand_id
1 'polypeptide(L)'
;MKTPITLLAIALIVGSSSICPPAQADSIETTPFQLVQGQEPVAPQRTYMTPKNNNQIAVQITDGEFFFRGILSRSSGNTYVAQDRQVRVIYDREAGRVVVINIVTGTEFYNYPYRDNQRNTSEGAL
;
A
#
# COMPACT_ATOMS: atom_id res chain seq x y z
N MET A 1 69.82 42.02 37.12
CA MET A 1 69.56 43.31 36.44
C MET A 1 68.94 43.02 35.08
N LYS A 2 67.85 43.72 34.73
CA LYS A 2 67.25 43.92 33.39
C LYS A 2 66.67 42.71 32.63
N THR A 3 65.35 42.55 32.70
CA THR A 3 64.48 42.34 31.52
C THR A 3 64.28 43.71 30.82
N PRO A 4 63.97 43.82 29.50
CA PRO A 4 62.57 43.70 29.04
C PRO A 4 62.25 43.36 27.54
N ILE A 5 61.03 42.80 27.36
CA ILE A 5 59.95 43.13 26.39
C ILE A 5 60.13 42.76 24.88
N THR A 6 59.39 41.82 24.26
CA THR A 6 57.95 41.66 23.86
C THR A 6 57.67 42.09 22.40
N LEU A 7 57.06 41.20 21.59
CA LEU A 7 55.95 41.42 20.63
C LEU A 7 55.65 40.09 19.88
N LEU A 8 54.48 39.47 20.14
CA LEU A 8 53.25 39.51 19.31
C LEU A 8 53.29 38.45 18.17
N ALA A 9 52.45 37.42 18.15
CA ALA A 9 51.08 37.55 17.67
C ALA A 9 50.10 36.52 18.26
N ILE A 10 48.91 37.03 18.56
CA ILE A 10 47.68 36.33 18.94
C ILE A 10 46.94 36.00 17.64
N ALA A 11 46.41 34.78 17.52
CA ALA A 11 45.27 34.51 16.65
C ALA A 11 44.33 33.50 17.33
N LEU A 12 43.14 33.99 17.69
CA LEU A 12 42.00 33.25 18.22
C LEU A 12 41.56 32.15 17.23
N ILE A 13 41.32 30.93 17.71
CA ILE A 13 40.44 29.98 17.02
C ILE A 13 39.09 30.04 17.73
N VAL A 14 38.15 30.75 17.10
CA VAL A 14 36.75 30.85 17.53
C VAL A 14 36.07 29.53 17.22
N GLY A 15 35.40 28.96 18.23
CA GLY A 15 34.60 27.75 18.10
C GLY A 15 33.38 27.97 17.23
N SER A 16 33.16 27.06 16.28
CA SER A 16 31.90 26.92 15.57
C SER A 16 31.17 25.69 16.12
N SER A 17 30.34 25.90 17.13
CA SER A 17 29.31 24.93 17.49
C SER A 17 28.16 25.05 16.48
N SER A 18 28.06 24.08 15.59
CA SER A 18 26.90 23.93 14.71
C SER A 18 25.68 23.55 15.56
N ILE A 19 24.79 24.51 15.76
CA ILE A 19 23.45 24.27 16.31
C ILE A 19 22.59 23.78 15.14
N CYS A 20 22.29 22.47 15.09
CA CYS A 20 21.19 21.97 14.26
C CYS A 20 19.87 22.32 14.96
N PRO A 21 18.95 23.09 14.36
CA PRO A 21 17.61 23.17 14.88
C PRO A 21 16.93 21.80 14.74
N PRO A 22 16.17 21.33 15.74
CA PRO A 22 15.28 20.19 15.53
C PRO A 22 14.22 20.61 14.50
N ALA A 23 14.16 19.90 13.39
CA ALA A 23 13.03 19.99 12.47
C ALA A 23 11.77 19.60 13.26
N GLN A 24 10.89 20.56 13.51
CA GLN A 24 9.54 20.28 13.95
C GLN A 24 8.84 19.61 12.77
N ALA A 25 8.57 18.31 12.90
CA ALA A 25 7.69 17.62 11.98
C ALA A 25 6.29 18.18 12.20
N ASP A 26 5.82 18.98 11.25
CA ASP A 26 4.40 19.32 11.16
C ASP A 26 3.63 18.01 11.07
N SER A 27 2.78 17.75 12.07
CA SER A 27 1.85 16.66 12.09
C SER A 27 0.85 16.86 10.96
N ILE A 28 1.16 16.36 9.76
CA ILE A 28 0.11 16.10 8.79
C ILE A 28 -0.75 15.01 9.44
N GLU A 29 -1.92 15.41 9.94
CA GLU A 29 -3.04 14.51 10.23
C GLU A 29 -3.45 13.83 8.92
N THR A 30 -2.63 12.88 8.50
CA THR A 30 -3.06 11.79 7.66
C THR A 30 -3.81 10.91 8.63
N THR A 31 -5.15 10.94 8.59
CA THR A 31 -5.95 9.93 9.27
C THR A 31 -5.32 8.57 8.99
N PRO A 32 -4.78 7.87 9.99
CA PRO A 32 -4.22 6.57 9.74
C PRO A 32 -5.41 5.70 9.36
N PHE A 33 -5.40 5.14 8.15
CA PHE A 33 -6.07 3.87 7.91
C PHE A 33 -5.41 2.87 8.86
N GLN A 34 -5.95 2.77 10.08
CA GLN A 34 -5.55 1.79 11.07
C GLN A 34 -6.05 0.44 10.56
N LEU A 35 -5.17 -0.31 9.91
CA LEU A 35 -5.29 -1.77 9.92
C LEU A 35 -5.03 -2.22 11.35
N VAL A 36 -6.12 -2.41 12.10
CA VAL A 36 -6.08 -3.02 13.42
C VAL A 36 -5.57 -4.45 13.26
N GLN A 37 -4.36 -4.69 13.76
CA GLN A 37 -3.86 -6.06 13.93
C GLN A 37 -4.79 -6.78 14.92
N GLY A 38 -5.54 -7.76 14.41
CA GLY A 38 -6.50 -8.56 15.19
C GLY A 38 -7.98 -8.39 14.81
N GLN A 39 -8.31 -7.51 13.86
CA GLN A 39 -9.66 -7.49 13.27
C GLN A 39 -9.85 -8.68 12.32
N GLU A 40 -11.04 -9.28 12.35
CA GLU A 40 -11.55 -10.16 11.29
C GLU A 40 -11.21 -9.53 9.92
N PRO A 41 -10.80 -10.32 8.90
CA PRO A 41 -10.48 -9.77 7.58
C PRO A 41 -11.63 -8.89 7.08
N VAL A 42 -11.38 -7.57 7.02
CA VAL A 42 -12.36 -6.60 6.57
C VAL A 42 -12.55 -6.82 5.08
N ALA A 43 -13.69 -7.39 4.70
CA ALA A 43 -14.08 -7.47 3.30
C ALA A 43 -14.70 -6.13 2.87
N PRO A 44 -14.48 -5.68 1.62
CA PRO A 44 -15.14 -4.50 1.10
C PRO A 44 -16.65 -4.74 1.02
N GLN A 45 -17.45 -3.67 1.13
CA GLN A 45 -18.92 -3.75 1.07
C GLN A 45 -19.45 -4.50 -0.16
N ARG A 46 -18.84 -4.30 -1.33
CA ARG A 46 -19.24 -4.98 -2.57
C ARG A 46 -18.02 -5.39 -3.39
N THR A 47 -18.02 -6.65 -3.83
CA THR A 47 -17.11 -7.19 -4.84
C THR A 47 -17.90 -7.97 -5.88
N TYR A 48 -17.75 -7.59 -7.14
CA TYR A 48 -18.27 -8.34 -8.29
C TYR A 48 -17.11 -8.85 -9.13
N MET A 49 -17.14 -10.14 -9.46
CA MET A 49 -16.22 -10.75 -10.41
C MET A 49 -17.02 -11.48 -11.48
N THR A 50 -16.68 -11.24 -12.73
CA THR A 50 -17.32 -11.89 -13.88
C THR A 50 -16.24 -12.48 -14.78
N PRO A 51 -16.13 -13.82 -14.86
CA PRO A 51 -15.23 -14.47 -15.80
C PRO A 51 -15.52 -13.98 -17.23
N LYS A 52 -14.49 -13.54 -17.96
CA LYS A 52 -14.62 -13.17 -19.38
C LYS A 52 -14.11 -14.28 -20.31
N ASN A 53 -13.03 -14.93 -19.90
CA ASN A 53 -12.45 -16.12 -20.53
C ASN A 53 -11.52 -16.81 -19.51
N ASN A 54 -10.83 -17.87 -19.94
CA ASN A 54 -9.94 -18.65 -19.06
C ASN A 54 -8.83 -17.82 -18.41
N ASN A 55 -8.42 -16.72 -19.04
CA ASN A 55 -7.29 -15.90 -18.61
C ASN A 55 -7.69 -14.50 -18.12
N GLN A 56 -8.99 -14.16 -18.10
CA GLN A 56 -9.45 -12.82 -17.76
C GLN A 56 -10.73 -12.81 -16.94
N ILE A 57 -10.78 -11.95 -15.94
CA ILE A 57 -11.92 -11.73 -15.06
C ILE A 57 -12.17 -10.23 -14.95
N ALA A 58 -13.39 -9.77 -15.26
CA ALA A 58 -13.77 -8.41 -14.94
C ALA A 58 -14.03 -8.29 -13.44
N VAL A 59 -13.51 -7.26 -12.79
CA VAL A 59 -13.66 -7.02 -11.37
C VAL A 59 -14.16 -5.61 -11.10
N GLN A 60 -15.03 -5.49 -10.09
CA GLN A 60 -15.41 -4.22 -9.48
C GLN A 60 -15.45 -4.39 -7.95
N ILE A 61 -14.75 -3.50 -7.24
CA ILE A 61 -14.72 -3.43 -5.78
C ILE A 61 -15.18 -2.04 -5.35
N THR A 62 -16.05 -1.97 -4.36
CA THR A 62 -16.59 -0.70 -3.85
C THR A 62 -16.73 -0.78 -2.33
N ASP A 63 -16.14 0.20 -1.64
CA ASP A 63 -16.22 0.31 -0.19
C ASP A 63 -16.02 1.77 0.26
N GLY A 64 -17.08 2.44 0.72
CA GLY A 64 -17.03 3.88 1.00
C GLY A 64 -16.59 4.69 -0.23
N GLU A 65 -15.50 5.46 -0.08
CA GLU A 65 -14.88 6.22 -1.17
C GLU A 65 -13.92 5.39 -2.03
N PHE A 66 -13.53 4.20 -1.56
CA PHE A 66 -12.67 3.30 -2.32
C PHE A 66 -13.44 2.67 -3.48
N PHE A 67 -12.89 2.80 -4.68
CA PHE A 67 -13.43 2.20 -5.89
C PHE A 67 -12.31 1.64 -6.78
N PHE A 68 -12.45 0.38 -7.18
CA PHE A 68 -11.61 -0.25 -8.18
C PHE A 68 -12.45 -0.94 -9.24
N ARG A 69 -12.09 -0.75 -10.52
CA ARG A 69 -12.69 -1.46 -11.65
C ARG A 69 -11.63 -1.79 -12.68
N GLY A 70 -11.54 -3.06 -13.08
CA GLY A 70 -10.49 -3.49 -14.00
C GLY A 70 -10.70 -4.89 -14.56
N ILE A 71 -9.74 -5.35 -15.35
CA ILE A 71 -9.68 -6.73 -15.87
C ILE A 71 -8.48 -7.41 -15.22
N LEU A 72 -8.74 -8.37 -14.33
CA LEU A 72 -7.71 -9.25 -13.80
C LEU A 72 -7.23 -10.17 -14.92
N SER A 73 -5.94 -10.15 -15.22
CA SER A 73 -5.30 -11.04 -16.19
C SER A 73 -4.58 -12.16 -15.46
N ARG A 74 -4.65 -13.38 -16.00
CA ARG A 74 -3.98 -14.54 -15.42
C ARG A 74 -2.46 -14.34 -15.45
N SER A 75 -1.84 -14.38 -14.28
CA SER A 75 -0.39 -14.26 -14.12
C SER A 75 0.26 -15.64 -14.17
N SER A 76 -0.22 -16.56 -13.32
CA SER A 76 0.36 -17.89 -13.14
C SER A 76 -0.66 -18.79 -12.45
N GLY A 77 -0.73 -20.07 -12.80
CA GLY A 77 -1.61 -21.02 -12.10
C GLY A 77 -3.06 -20.49 -12.01
N ASN A 78 -3.61 -20.41 -10.80
CA ASN A 78 -4.96 -19.87 -10.56
C ASN A 78 -4.98 -18.40 -10.11
N THR A 79 -3.85 -17.70 -10.26
CA THR A 79 -3.66 -16.30 -9.84
C THR A 79 -3.94 -15.33 -10.98
N TYR A 80 -4.80 -14.35 -10.70
CA TYR A 80 -5.17 -13.27 -11.61
C TYR A 80 -4.84 -11.92 -10.98
N VAL A 81 -4.33 -10.98 -11.77
CA VAL A 81 -3.85 -9.68 -11.28
C VAL A 81 -4.36 -8.56 -12.17
N ALA A 82 -4.83 -7.48 -11.57
CA ALA A 82 -4.92 -6.18 -12.22
C ALA A 82 -4.20 -5.14 -11.38
N GLN A 83 -3.70 -4.10 -12.02
CA GLN A 83 -3.01 -3.02 -11.35
C GLN A 83 -3.29 -1.71 -12.09
N ASP A 84 -3.49 -0.63 -11.34
CA ASP A 84 -3.50 0.74 -11.85
C ASP A 84 -2.34 1.57 -11.24
N ARG A 85 -2.48 2.89 -11.13
CA ARG A 85 -1.42 3.76 -10.57
C ARG A 85 -1.34 3.76 -9.04
N GLN A 86 -2.34 3.23 -8.35
CA GLN A 86 -2.46 3.31 -6.89
C GLN A 86 -2.66 1.93 -6.26
N VAL A 87 -3.30 1.01 -6.97
CA VAL A 87 -3.79 -0.24 -6.40
C VAL A 87 -3.41 -1.43 -7.29
N ARG A 88 -3.02 -2.53 -6.65
CA ARG A 88 -2.92 -3.86 -7.24
C ARG A 88 -3.97 -4.76 -6.60
N VAL A 89 -4.78 -5.41 -7.43
CA VAL A 89 -5.74 -6.44 -7.01
C VAL A 89 -5.25 -7.79 -7.48
N ILE A 90 -5.13 -8.72 -6.55
CA ILE A 90 -4.72 -10.11 -6.77
C ILE A 90 -5.87 -11.02 -6.37
N TYR A 91 -6.25 -11.93 -7.24
CA TYR A 91 -7.23 -12.97 -6.95
C TYR A 91 -6.60 -14.33 -7.18
N ASP A 92 -6.49 -15.11 -6.10
CA ASP A 92 -6.22 -16.54 -6.19
C ASP A 92 -7.55 -17.28 -6.24
N ARG A 93 -7.87 -17.81 -7.43
CA ARG A 93 -9.13 -18.53 -7.66
C ARG A 93 -9.18 -19.87 -6.95
N GLU A 94 -8.04 -20.52 -6.76
CA GLU A 94 -7.97 -21.84 -6.10
C GLU A 94 -8.14 -21.69 -4.59
N ALA A 95 -7.44 -20.72 -3.99
CA ALA A 95 -7.61 -20.40 -2.58
C ALA A 95 -8.92 -19.65 -2.29
N GLY A 96 -9.56 -19.07 -3.31
CA GLY A 96 -10.73 -18.21 -3.16
C GLY A 96 -10.40 -16.98 -2.31
N ARG A 97 -9.28 -16.31 -2.62
CA ARG A 97 -8.73 -15.20 -1.83
C ARG A 97 -8.49 -13.98 -2.69
N VAL A 98 -8.89 -12.81 -2.21
CA VAL A 98 -8.62 -11.52 -2.84
C VAL A 98 -7.72 -10.70 -1.93
N VAL A 99 -6.66 -10.15 -2.51
CA VAL A 99 -5.75 -9.22 -1.85
C VAL A 99 -5.71 -7.92 -2.64
N VAL A 100 -5.85 -6.81 -1.96
CA VAL A 100 -5.79 -5.46 -2.54
C VAL A 100 -4.66 -4.71 -1.87
N ILE A 101 -3.72 -4.20 -2.64
CA ILE A 101 -2.46 -3.61 -2.14
C ILE A 101 -2.31 -2.20 -2.71
N ASN A 102 -1.96 -1.24 -1.86
CA ASN A 102 -1.46 0.05 -2.29
C ASN A 102 -0.06 -0.12 -2.90
N ILE A 103 0.11 0.22 -4.17
CA ILE A 103 1.41 0.00 -4.84
C ILE A 103 2.48 1.02 -4.44
N VAL A 104 2.08 2.18 -3.91
CA VAL A 104 2.99 3.25 -3.48
C VAL A 104 3.57 2.92 -2.11
N THR A 105 2.75 2.49 -1.17
CA THR A 105 3.17 2.21 0.21
C THR A 105 3.50 0.73 0.46
N GLY A 106 3.05 -0.17 -0.42
CA GLY A 106 3.14 -1.61 -0.22
C GLY A 106 2.16 -2.17 0.81
N THR A 107 1.24 -1.34 1.34
CA THR A 107 0.29 -1.74 2.38
C THR A 107 -0.89 -2.51 1.80
N GLU A 108 -1.28 -3.61 2.44
CA GLU A 108 -2.52 -4.33 2.11
C GLU A 108 -3.74 -3.53 2.59
N PHE A 109 -4.65 -3.16 1.70
CA PHE A 109 -5.93 -2.56 2.06
C PHE A 109 -6.95 -3.62 2.46
N TYR A 110 -6.98 -4.74 1.72
CA TYR A 110 -7.94 -5.80 1.92
C TYR A 110 -7.28 -7.16 1.72
N ASN A 111 -7.68 -8.13 2.52
CA ASN A 111 -7.29 -9.53 2.40
C ASN A 111 -8.45 -10.40 2.89
N TYR A 112 -9.27 -10.92 1.98
CA TYR A 112 -10.56 -11.51 2.32
C TYR A 112 -10.89 -12.75 1.47
N PRO A 113 -11.69 -13.69 2.00
CA PRO A 113 -12.20 -14.79 1.21
C PRO A 113 -13.19 -14.28 0.16
N TYR A 114 -13.08 -14.78 -1.07
CA TYR A 114 -14.04 -14.58 -2.14
C TYR A 114 -14.33 -15.92 -2.80
N ARG A 115 -15.55 -16.39 -2.65
CA ARG A 115 -16.04 -17.58 -3.35
C ARG A 115 -16.88 -17.14 -4.53
N ASP A 116 -16.46 -17.56 -5.71
CA ASP A 116 -17.23 -17.38 -6.91
C ASP A 116 -18.47 -18.29 -6.84
N ASN A 117 -19.65 -17.70 -6.64
CA ASN A 117 -20.90 -18.43 -6.57
C ASN A 117 -21.41 -18.85 -7.97
N GLN A 118 -20.69 -18.54 -9.05
CA GLN A 118 -21.11 -18.79 -10.45
C GLN A 118 -20.86 -20.24 -10.93
N ARG A 119 -20.43 -21.17 -10.07
CA ARG A 119 -20.18 -22.57 -10.48
C ARG A 119 -21.45 -23.37 -10.87
N ASN A 120 -22.66 -22.80 -10.72
CA ASN A 120 -23.93 -23.53 -10.85
C ASN A 120 -24.87 -23.02 -11.95
N THR A 121 -24.40 -22.38 -13.04
CA THR A 121 -25.32 -21.89 -14.09
C THR A 121 -24.98 -22.40 -15.49
N SER A 122 -24.69 -23.71 -15.61
CA SER A 122 -24.52 -24.37 -16.92
C SER A 122 -24.96 -25.84 -16.98
N GLU A 123 -25.81 -26.31 -16.05
CA GLU A 123 -26.37 -27.69 -16.08
C GLU A 123 -27.90 -27.73 -16.27
N GLY A 124 -28.51 -26.70 -16.86
CA GLY A 124 -29.97 -26.59 -16.97
C GLY A 124 -30.49 -26.11 -18.32
N ALA A 125 -29.83 -26.48 -19.42
CA ALA A 125 -30.36 -26.24 -20.77
C ALA A 125 -30.13 -27.48 -21.65
N LEU A 126 -31.03 -28.46 -21.50
CA LEU A 126 -31.40 -29.41 -22.55
C LEU A 126 -32.90 -29.31 -22.75
#